data_AF-A0A1G6AXB8-F1
#
_entry.id   AF-A0A1G6AXB8-F1
#
_cell.length_a   1.000
_cell.length_b   1.000
_cell.length_c   1.000
_cell.angle_alpha   90.00
_cell.angle_beta   90.00
_cell.angle_gamma   90.00
#
_symmetry.space_group_name_H-M   'P 1'
#
loop_
_entity.id
_entity.type
_entity.pdbx_description
1 polymer ?
#
loop_
_entity_poly.entity_id
_entity_poly.type
_entity_poly.pdbx_seq_one_letter_code
_entity_poly.pdbx_strand_id
1 'polypeptide(L)' 'MSWVAIRRFNVGDPDIARTKKHWEDVAEDLGLLAESNVLLEEGDKEVKLYVSETVNEFFKGQPGGHYS' A
#
# COMPACT_ATOMS: atom_id res chain seq x y z
N MET A 1 -0.41 10.92 11.36
CA MET A 1 0.03 10.31 10.09
C MET A 1 -1.21 9.76 9.42
N SER A 2 -1.52 10.20 8.21
CA SER A 2 -2.73 9.76 7.50
C SER A 2 -2.39 8.60 6.55
N TRP A 3 -3.35 7.71 6.38
CA TRP A 3 -3.22 6.49 5.59
C TRP A 3 -4.06 6.59 4.32
N VAL A 4 -3.53 6.12 3.20
CA VAL A 4 -4.22 6.08 1.91
C VAL A 4 -4.45 4.63 1.53
N ALA A 5 -5.73 4.24 1.39
CA ALA A 5 -6.08 2.92 0.90
C ALA A 5 -5.77 2.82 -0.60
N ILE A 6 -4.87 1.92 -0.97
CA ILE A 6 -4.40 1.75 -2.35
C ILE A 6 -4.92 0.48 -3.02
N ARG A 7 -5.35 -0.51 -2.22
CA ARG A 7 -5.91 -1.76 -2.74
C ARG A 7 -6.83 -2.45 -1.75
N ARG A 8 -7.79 -3.20 -2.28
CA ARG A 8 -8.68 -4.09 -1.53
C ARG A 8 -8.56 -5.50 -2.09
N PHE A 9 -8.66 -6.49 -1.22
CA PHE A 9 -8.57 -7.91 -1.53
C PHE A 9 -9.72 -8.65 -0.86
N ASN A 10 -10.07 -9.82 -1.40
CA ASN A 10 -10.87 -10.78 -0.66
C ASN A 10 -10.01 -11.43 0.43
N VAL A 11 -10.63 -11.82 1.55
CA VAL A 11 -9.94 -12.61 2.58
C VAL A 11 -9.39 -13.90 1.96
N GLY A 12 -8.12 -14.21 2.22
CA GLY A 12 -7.44 -15.38 1.69
C GLY A 12 -6.88 -15.23 0.26
N ASP A 13 -6.96 -14.02 -0.33
CA ASP A 13 -6.35 -13.75 -1.63
C ASP A 13 -4.80 -13.89 -1.55
N PRO A 14 -4.18 -14.79 -2.34
CA PRO A 14 -2.72 -15.01 -2.30
C PRO A 14 -1.92 -13.76 -2.72
N ASP A 15 -2.55 -12.80 -3.41
CA ASP A 15 -1.89 -11.57 -3.84
C ASP A 15 -1.66 -10.57 -2.70
N ILE A 16 -2.31 -10.76 -1.53
CA ILE A 16 -2.15 -9.87 -0.37
C ILE A 16 -0.67 -9.80 0.04
N ALA A 17 -0.04 -10.95 0.26
CA ALA A 17 1.35 -11.01 0.72
C ALA A 17 2.32 -10.43 -0.32
N ARG A 18 2.09 -10.73 -1.60
CA ARG A 18 2.91 -10.21 -2.70
C ARG A 18 2.80 -8.68 -2.81
N THR A 19 1.59 -8.16 -2.73
CA THR A 19 1.35 -6.72 -2.89
C THR A 19 1.84 -5.95 -1.67
N LYS A 20 1.63 -6.47 -0.46
CA LYS A 20 2.19 -5.89 0.77
C LYS A 20 3.71 -5.77 0.65
N LYS A 21 4.39 -6.88 0.34
CA LYS A 21 5.85 -6.90 0.18
C LYS A 21 6.34 -5.87 -0.84
N HIS A 22 5.67 -5.78 -1.99
CA HIS A 22 6.02 -4.78 -2.99
C HIS A 22 6.01 -3.34 -2.42
N TRP A 23 4.99 -2.99 -1.63
CA TRP A 23 4.93 -1.67 -1.02
C TRP A 23 5.91 -1.48 0.15
N GLU A 24 6.29 -2.55 0.84
CA GLU A 24 7.35 -2.52 1.84
C GLU A 24 8.71 -2.25 1.20
N ASP A 25 9.02 -2.97 0.12
CA ASP A 25 10.24 -2.75 -0.68
C ASP A 25 10.28 -1.30 -1.21
N VAL A 26 9.14 -0.78 -1.70
CA VAL A 26 9.00 0.62 -2.14
C VAL A 26 9.26 1.60 -1.00
N ALA A 27 8.74 1.34 0.21
CA ALA A 27 8.99 2.22 1.35
C ALA A 27 10.49 2.23 1.72
N GLU A 28 11.15 1.07 1.69
CA GLU A 28 12.59 0.95 1.95
C GLU A 28 13.44 1.66 0.90
N ASP A 29 13.07 1.55 -0.39
CA ASP A 29 13.74 2.26 -1.50
C ASP A 29 13.66 3.79 -1.35
N LEU A 30 12.61 4.29 -0.70
CA LEU A 30 12.43 5.71 -0.34
C LEU A 30 13.17 6.11 0.95
N GLY A 31 13.88 5.19 1.58
CA GLY A 31 14.57 5.40 2.87
C GLY A 31 13.62 5.47 4.06
N LEU A 32 12.41 4.91 3.93
CA LEU A 32 11.38 4.90 4.97
C LEU A 32 11.30 3.51 5.62
N LEU A 33 10.83 3.48 6.88
CA LEU A 33 10.54 2.21 7.56
C LEU A 33 9.23 1.61 7.05
N ALA A 34 9.29 0.42 6.46
CA ALA A 34 8.15 -0.28 5.89
C ALA A 34 6.97 -0.41 6.86
N GLU A 35 7.23 -0.85 8.10
CA GLU A 35 6.22 -1.04 9.15
C GLU A 35 5.47 0.25 9.55
N SER A 36 6.08 1.41 9.30
CA SER A 36 5.47 2.72 9.57
C SER A 36 4.79 3.32 8.34
N ASN A 37 4.93 2.70 7.17
CA ASN A 37 4.48 3.25 5.89
C ASN A 37 3.62 2.30 5.06
N VAL A 38 3.46 1.05 5.48
CA VAL A 38 2.62 0.04 4.85
C VAL A 38 1.80 -0.67 5.92
N LEU A 39 0.49 -0.71 5.74
CA LEU A 39 -0.44 -1.29 6.70
C LEU A 39 -1.45 -2.19 5.99
N LEU A 40 -1.65 -3.39 6.53
CA LEU A 40 -2.80 -4.22 6.19
C LEU A 40 -3.85 -4.13 7.30
N GLU A 41 -5.10 -3.95 6.90
CA GLU A 41 -6.25 -4.05 7.78
C GLU A 41 -7.13 -5.18 7.28
N GLU A 42 -7.29 -6.22 8.08
CA GLU A 42 -8.18 -7.34 7.80
C GLU A 42 -9.54 -7.06 8.43
N GLY A 43 -10.59 -7.10 7.62
CA GLY A 43 -11.99 -7.09 8.06
C GLY A 43 -12.70 -8.39 7.69
N ASP A 44 -13.97 -8.50 8.09
CA ASP A 44 -14.75 -9.75 7.95
C ASP A 44 -14.89 -10.28 6.51
N LYS A 45 -14.79 -9.39 5.51
CA LYS A 45 -15.02 -9.72 4.09
C LYS A 45 -13.89 -9.31 3.16
N GLU A 46 -13.08 -8.35 3.59
CA GLU A 46 -12.04 -7.76 2.74
C GLU A 46 -10.80 -7.42 3.56
N VAL A 47 -9.66 -7.46 2.88
CA VAL A 47 -8.38 -6.98 3.40
C VAL A 47 -8.03 -5.70 2.64
N LYS A 48 -7.70 -4.64 3.35
CA LYS A 48 -7.28 -3.36 2.76
C LYS A 48 -5.80 -3.14 2.97
N LEU A 49 -5.12 -2.73 1.91
CA LEU A 49 -3.74 -2.29 1.95
C LEU A 49 -3.70 -0.77 1.92
N TYR A 50 -3.03 -0.20 2.90
CA TYR A 50 -2.78 1.23 3.04
C TYR A 50 -1.30 1.51 2.95
N VAL A 51 -0.99 2.70 2.43
CA VAL A 51 0.35 3.29 2.52
C VAL A 51 0.28 4.67 3.16
N SER A 52 1.39 5.17 3.68
CA SER A 52 1.44 6.53 4.20
C SER A 52 1.21 7.57 3.09
N GLU A 53 0.74 8.76 3.44
CA GLU A 53 0.67 9.88 2.50
C GLU A 53 2.02 10.15 1.83
N THR A 54 3.14 10.04 2.55
CA THR A 54 4.48 10.26 2.00
C THR A 54 4.78 9.30 0.85
N VAL A 55 4.52 8.01 1.04
CA VAL A 55 4.67 7.01 -0.03
C VAL A 55 3.71 7.35 -1.18
N ASN A 56 2.43 7.59 -0.89
CA ASN A 56 1.44 7.88 -1.92
C ASN A 56 1.77 9.15 -2.76
N GLU A 57 2.25 10.23 -2.16
CA GLU A 57 2.61 11.47 -2.87
C GLU A 57 3.82 11.28 -3.80
N PHE A 58 4.77 10.40 -3.44
CA PHE A 58 5.89 10.05 -4.32
C PHE A 58 5.40 9.45 -5.66
N PHE A 59 4.32 8.67 -5.64
CA PHE A 59 3.78 8.01 -6.83
C PHE A 59 2.68 8.82 -7.54
N LYS A 60 1.95 9.70 -6.85
CA LYS A 60 1.01 10.65 -7.49
C LYS A 60 1.71 11.62 -8.45
N GLY A 61 2.99 11.92 -8.21
CA GLY A 61 3.81 12.75 -9.09
C GLY A 61 4.33 12.06 -10.36
N GLN A 62 4.13 10.75 -10.51
CA GLN A 62 4.63 10.01 -11.68
C GLN A 62 3.61 9.99 -12.83
N PRO A 63 4.02 10.28 -14.08
CA PRO A 63 3.15 10.20 -15.24
C PRO A 63 2.71 8.75 -15.46
N GLY A 64 1.48 8.44 -15.07
CA GLY A 64 0.90 7.08 -15.11
C GLY A 64 -0.28 6.87 -14.15
N GLY A 65 -0.51 7.79 -13.20
CA GLY A 65 -1.55 7.69 -12.16
C GLY A 65 -3.01 7.92 -12.60
N HIS A 66 -3.29 8.13 -13.89
CA HIS A 66 -4.67 8.12 -14.40
C HIS A 66 -4.98 6.72 -14.95
N TYR A 67 -5.36 5.81 -14.07
CA TYR A 67 -6.30 4.76 -14.44
C TYR A 67 -7.64 5.11 -13.79
N SER A 68 -8.43 5.83 -14.60
CA SER A 68 -9.91 5.91 -14.68
C SER A 68 -10.73 5.72 -13.41
#